data_AF-A0AAU7VZY9-F1
#
_entry.id   AF-A0AAU7VZY9-F1
#
_cell.length_a   1.000
_cell.length_b   1.000
_cell.length_c   1.000
_cell.angle_alpha   90.00
_cell.angle_beta   90.00
_cell.angle_gamma   90.00
#
_symmetry.space_group_name_H-M   'P 1'
#
loop_
_entity.id
_entity.type
_entity.pdbx_description
1 polymer ?
#
loop_
_entity_poly.entity_id
_entity_poly.type
_entity_poly.pdbx_seq_one_letter_code
_entity_poly.pdbx_strand_id
1 'polypeptide(L)'
;MPVLLYPALPDRGDGARLGGAPPSVIETHPLLETHRYLLTLAAGCASWTGSSEVSVVLRAGFGIEDEDVVYPDMAMRAIVHDPSPRGARDDLGWPGLRATALSQRPDAASTPALVRIDDEPVLIQGEPAFADAVRADGHRFLFQIDEEGWPVEGELEDVITEYLWGYGSVYFYGTPDEDGTVRDVVAGFLDF
;
A
#
# COMPACT_ATOMS: atom_id res chain seq x y z
N MET A 1 -18.37 -1.49 -4.58
CA MET A 1 -17.67 -2.28 -5.62
C MET A 1 -16.20 -2.05 -5.38
N PRO A 2 -15.40 -3.12 -5.26
CA PRO A 2 -13.98 -2.97 -4.96
C PRO A 2 -13.26 -2.17 -6.04
N VAL A 3 -12.26 -1.39 -5.63
CA VAL A 3 -11.28 -0.80 -6.53
C VAL A 3 -10.05 -1.70 -6.52
N LEU A 4 -9.73 -2.24 -7.69
CA LEU A 4 -8.64 -3.18 -7.90
C LEU A 4 -7.55 -2.50 -8.73
N LEU A 5 -6.34 -2.41 -8.19
CA LEU A 5 -5.21 -1.73 -8.85
C LEU A 5 -4.10 -2.72 -9.17
N TYR A 6 -3.56 -2.57 -10.37
CA TYR A 6 -2.51 -3.42 -10.93
C TYR A 6 -1.33 -2.53 -11.37
N PRO A 7 -0.07 -3.01 -11.25
CA PRO A 7 1.06 -2.37 -11.91
C PRO A 7 0.79 -2.20 -13.41
N ALA A 8 1.13 -1.04 -13.96
CA ALA A 8 0.85 -0.73 -15.36
C ALA A 8 1.94 0.18 -15.96
N LEU A 9 2.14 0.01 -17.27
CA LEU A 9 2.96 0.90 -18.09
C LEU A 9 2.07 1.83 -18.93
N PRO A 10 2.55 3.04 -19.28
CA PRO A 10 3.81 3.63 -18.80
C PRO A 10 3.74 4.03 -17.32
N ASP A 11 4.90 4.25 -16.69
CA ASP A 11 4.99 4.92 -15.37
C ASP A 11 4.26 6.28 -15.38
N ARG A 12 3.85 6.73 -14.19
CA ARG A 12 3.20 8.03 -14.00
C ARG A 12 3.93 8.85 -12.95
N GLY A 13 4.07 10.14 -13.24
CA GLY A 13 4.61 11.12 -12.31
C GLY A 13 3.60 11.56 -11.24
N ASP A 14 2.33 11.19 -11.34
CA ASP A 14 1.25 11.59 -10.42
C ASP A 14 0.21 10.48 -10.22
N GLY A 15 -0.63 10.63 -9.19
CA GLY A 15 -1.72 9.71 -8.89
C GLY A 15 -1.22 8.34 -8.40
N ALA A 16 -1.99 7.29 -8.69
CA ALA A 16 -1.69 5.97 -8.17
C ALA A 16 -0.45 5.39 -8.88
N ARG A 17 0.57 5.04 -8.09
CA ARG A 17 1.90 4.69 -8.60
C ARG A 17 2.65 3.78 -7.63
N LEU A 18 3.62 3.04 -8.14
CA LEU A 18 4.42 2.03 -7.46
C LEU A 18 5.90 2.31 -7.75
N GLY A 19 6.78 1.97 -6.79
CA GLY A 19 8.24 2.04 -6.93
C GLY A 19 8.80 3.43 -7.20
N GLY A 20 10.13 3.55 -7.36
CA GLY A 20 10.82 4.82 -7.59
C GLY A 20 10.80 5.79 -6.40
N ALA A 21 11.08 7.08 -6.65
CA ALA A 21 11.01 8.11 -5.61
C ALA A 21 9.59 8.29 -5.01
N PRO A 22 9.46 8.60 -3.71
CA PRO A 22 8.18 8.96 -3.10
C PRO A 22 7.60 10.27 -3.67
N PRO A 23 6.32 10.59 -3.40
CA PRO A 23 5.78 11.94 -3.62
C PRO A 23 6.72 13.03 -3.06
N SER A 24 6.93 14.10 -3.84
CA SER A 24 7.80 15.21 -3.45
C SER A 24 7.40 15.86 -2.13
N VAL A 25 6.11 15.88 -1.78
CA VAL A 25 5.61 16.45 -0.52
C VAL A 25 6.06 15.66 0.71
N ILE A 26 6.37 14.37 0.57
CA ILE A 26 6.78 13.51 1.69
C ILE A 26 8.28 13.19 1.73
N GLU A 27 9.11 13.69 0.79
CA GLU A 27 10.55 13.39 0.75
C GLU A 27 11.31 13.81 2.03
N THR A 28 10.74 14.72 2.80
CA THR A 28 11.28 15.20 4.09
C THR A 28 10.53 14.63 5.30
N HIS A 29 9.59 13.72 5.07
CA HIS A 29 8.81 13.10 6.15
C HIS A 29 9.74 12.27 7.04
N PRO A 30 9.73 12.45 8.38
CA PRO A 30 10.68 11.78 9.29
C PRO A 30 10.69 10.25 9.17
N LEU A 31 9.54 9.66 8.82
CA LEU A 31 9.42 8.22 8.62
C LEU A 31 10.37 7.66 7.55
N LEU A 32 10.73 8.46 6.54
CA LEU A 32 11.66 8.05 5.47
C LEU A 32 13.12 7.96 5.93
N GLU A 33 13.44 8.39 7.16
CA GLU A 33 14.76 8.12 7.76
C GLU A 33 14.97 6.62 7.99
N THR A 34 13.90 5.90 8.33
CA THR A 34 13.94 4.46 8.68
C THR A 34 13.15 3.58 7.72
N HIS A 35 12.27 4.15 6.90
CA HIS A 35 11.43 3.42 5.95
C HIS A 35 11.78 3.77 4.50
N ARG A 36 11.31 2.93 3.58
CA ARG A 36 11.41 3.13 2.14
C ARG A 36 10.05 3.07 1.50
N TYR A 37 9.87 3.91 0.49
CA TYR A 37 8.62 4.08 -0.23
C TYR A 37 8.31 2.89 -1.13
N LEU A 38 7.05 2.45 -1.09
CA LEU A 38 6.53 1.37 -1.92
C LEU A 38 5.57 1.90 -3.00
N LEU A 39 4.46 2.49 -2.58
CA LEU A 39 3.38 2.90 -3.48
C LEU A 39 2.61 4.10 -2.96
N THR A 40 1.85 4.73 -3.84
CA THR A 40 0.87 5.77 -3.52
C THR A 40 -0.50 5.39 -4.09
N LEU A 41 -1.55 5.54 -3.28
CA LEU A 41 -2.93 5.54 -3.73
C LEU A 41 -3.36 6.97 -4.09
N ALA A 42 -4.04 7.12 -5.23
CA ALA A 42 -4.48 8.42 -5.72
C ALA A 42 -5.59 9.05 -4.86
N ALA A 43 -5.63 10.38 -4.82
CA ALA A 43 -6.82 11.09 -4.35
C ALA A 43 -8.08 10.67 -5.10
N GLY A 44 -9.17 10.51 -4.37
CA GLY A 44 -10.46 10.08 -4.89
C GLY A 44 -10.52 8.63 -5.38
N CYS A 45 -9.47 7.80 -5.18
CA CYS A 45 -9.55 6.37 -5.51
C CYS A 45 -10.53 5.60 -4.61
N ALA A 46 -10.86 6.17 -3.44
CA ALA A 46 -11.87 5.69 -2.53
C ALA A 46 -12.63 6.89 -1.94
N SER A 47 -13.84 6.68 -1.43
CA SER A 47 -14.58 7.75 -0.75
C SER A 47 -13.79 8.33 0.43
N TRP A 48 -13.06 7.47 1.14
CA TRP A 48 -12.30 7.84 2.34
C TRP A 48 -11.00 8.59 2.04
N THR A 49 -10.45 8.53 0.83
CA THR A 49 -9.24 9.30 0.49
C THR A 49 -9.56 10.78 0.25
N GLY A 50 -10.79 11.12 -0.13
CA GLY A 50 -11.18 12.50 -0.42
C GLY A 50 -10.24 13.15 -1.44
N SER A 51 -9.62 14.27 -1.07
CA SER A 51 -8.61 14.97 -1.87
C SER A 51 -7.17 14.57 -1.55
N SER A 52 -6.94 13.62 -0.66
CA SER A 52 -5.61 13.22 -0.19
C SER A 52 -5.07 11.99 -0.93
N GLU A 53 -3.77 11.91 -1.08
CA GLU A 53 -3.06 10.68 -1.45
C GLU A 53 -2.62 9.91 -0.20
N VAL A 54 -2.40 8.60 -0.36
CA VAL A 54 -1.86 7.74 0.70
C VAL A 54 -0.64 7.00 0.21
N SER A 55 0.52 7.33 0.78
CA SER A 55 1.77 6.63 0.49
C SER A 55 2.03 5.53 1.51
N VAL A 56 2.40 4.34 1.02
CA VAL A 56 2.80 3.21 1.86
C VAL A 56 4.32 3.11 1.87
N VAL A 57 4.88 2.91 3.07
CA VAL A 57 6.31 2.75 3.31
C VAL A 57 6.58 1.53 4.17
N LEU A 58 7.74 0.91 3.98
CA LEU A 58 8.19 -0.29 4.70
C LEU A 58 9.52 -0.01 5.38
N ARG A 59 9.66 -0.44 6.64
CA ARG A 59 10.90 -0.30 7.41
C ARG A 59 12.07 -0.95 6.65
N ALA A 60 13.17 -0.21 6.51
CA ALA A 60 14.37 -0.72 5.86
C ALA A 60 14.93 -1.92 6.64
N GLY A 61 15.25 -3.00 5.92
CA GLY A 61 15.77 -4.23 6.52
C GLY A 61 14.72 -5.09 7.23
N PHE A 62 13.42 -4.86 6.99
CA PHE A 62 12.36 -5.76 7.42
C PHE A 62 12.57 -7.18 6.87
N GLY A 63 12.33 -8.18 7.71
CA GLY A 63 12.18 -9.58 7.32
C GLY A 63 10.88 -10.16 7.86
N ILE A 64 10.33 -11.16 7.17
CA ILE A 64 9.05 -11.80 7.55
C ILE A 64 9.06 -12.49 8.92
N GLU A 65 10.24 -12.76 9.47
CA GLU A 65 10.43 -13.35 10.81
C GLU A 65 10.45 -12.28 11.92
N ASP A 66 10.38 -10.99 11.56
CA ASP A 66 10.38 -9.90 12.52
C ASP A 66 9.06 -9.86 13.33
N GLU A 67 9.11 -9.32 14.54
CA GLU A 67 7.95 -9.25 15.44
C GLU A 67 6.94 -8.16 15.04
N ASP A 68 7.34 -7.21 14.18
CA ASP A 68 6.51 -6.10 13.72
C ASP A 68 5.63 -6.46 12.52
N VAL A 69 4.94 -7.58 12.63
CA VAL A 69 3.98 -8.12 11.65
C VAL A 69 2.52 -8.06 12.12
N VAL A 70 2.27 -7.53 13.33
CA VAL A 70 0.93 -7.28 13.89
C VAL A 70 0.86 -5.89 14.53
N TYR A 71 -0.31 -5.25 14.42
CA TYR A 71 -0.65 -3.98 15.07
C TYR A 71 -0.43 -4.05 16.60
N PRO A 72 0.07 -2.97 17.24
CA PRO A 72 0.29 -1.62 16.67
C PRO A 72 1.65 -1.43 15.99
N ASP A 73 2.60 -2.32 16.20
CA ASP A 73 4.01 -2.02 15.97
C ASP A 73 4.51 -2.32 14.55
N MET A 74 3.62 -2.63 13.60
CA MET A 74 3.89 -2.97 12.19
C MET A 74 5.11 -2.30 11.50
N ALA A 75 5.91 -3.06 10.76
CA ALA A 75 6.97 -2.53 9.87
C ALA A 75 6.41 -1.68 8.72
N MET A 76 5.15 -1.94 8.35
CA MET A 76 4.42 -1.22 7.32
C MET A 76 3.72 -0.02 7.94
N ARG A 77 3.83 1.11 7.25
CA ARG A 77 3.22 2.38 7.67
C ARG A 77 2.64 3.09 6.45
N ALA A 78 1.68 3.96 6.70
CA ALA A 78 1.11 4.83 5.67
C ALA A 78 1.27 6.30 6.06
N ILE A 79 1.37 7.16 5.05
CA ILE A 79 1.44 8.62 5.19
C ILE A 79 0.31 9.19 4.34
N VAL A 80 -0.63 9.88 4.98
CA VAL A 80 -1.68 10.65 4.27
C VAL A 80 -1.13 12.04 3.96
N HIS A 81 -1.23 12.49 2.71
CA HIS A 81 -0.66 13.76 2.28
C HIS A 81 -1.45 14.40 1.12
N ASP A 82 -1.20 15.68 0.88
CA ASP A 82 -1.73 16.37 -0.31
C ASP A 82 -1.18 15.72 -1.60
N PRO A 83 -1.95 15.69 -2.69
CA PRO A 83 -1.47 15.16 -3.97
C PRO A 83 -0.23 15.91 -4.44
N SER A 84 0.81 15.17 -4.81
CA SER A 84 2.02 15.75 -5.35
C SER A 84 2.62 14.86 -6.42
N PRO A 85 3.41 15.41 -7.35
CA PRO A 85 4.15 14.58 -8.27
C PRO A 85 5.19 13.73 -7.52
N ARG A 86 5.70 12.73 -8.21
CA ARG A 86 6.91 11.98 -7.85
C ARG A 86 8.05 12.96 -7.58
N GLY A 87 8.79 12.69 -6.51
CA GLY A 87 9.99 13.42 -6.14
C GLY A 87 11.19 13.06 -7.00
N ALA A 88 12.37 13.46 -6.55
CA ALA A 88 13.66 13.22 -7.20
C ALA A 88 14.56 12.27 -6.39
N ARG A 89 14.17 11.86 -5.18
CA ARG A 89 14.96 11.06 -4.25
C ARG A 89 14.67 9.57 -4.41
N ASP A 90 15.21 8.97 -5.46
CA ASP A 90 15.08 7.52 -5.71
C ASP A 90 15.71 6.67 -4.59
N ASP A 91 16.66 7.22 -3.84
CA ASP A 91 17.28 6.57 -2.68
C ASP A 91 16.29 6.34 -1.50
N LEU A 92 15.15 7.02 -1.51
CA LEU A 92 14.06 6.83 -0.56
C LEU A 92 13.04 5.77 -1.01
N GLY A 93 13.11 5.30 -2.26
CA GLY A 93 12.32 4.19 -2.77
C GLY A 93 12.84 2.84 -2.31
N TRP A 94 12.00 1.81 -2.35
CA TRP A 94 12.43 0.45 -2.05
C TRP A 94 13.41 -0.07 -3.11
N PRO A 95 14.60 -0.56 -2.74
CA PRO A 95 15.57 -1.10 -3.69
C PRO A 95 14.97 -2.29 -4.46
N GLY A 96 15.13 -2.28 -5.79
CA GLY A 96 14.62 -3.36 -6.64
C GLY A 96 13.12 -3.29 -6.95
N LEU A 97 12.42 -2.23 -6.53
CA LEU A 97 11.04 -1.95 -6.94
C LEU A 97 11.00 -0.93 -8.07
N ARG A 98 10.62 -1.38 -9.27
CA ARG A 98 10.55 -0.58 -10.50
C ARG A 98 9.43 0.46 -10.41
N ALA A 99 9.68 1.66 -10.93
CA ALA A 99 8.66 2.70 -11.04
C ALA A 99 7.60 2.33 -12.09
N THR A 100 6.33 2.27 -11.67
CA THR A 100 5.18 2.03 -12.56
C THR A 100 3.95 2.83 -12.12
N ALA A 101 2.95 2.94 -12.99
CA ALA A 101 1.62 3.35 -12.57
C ALA A 101 0.93 2.21 -11.79
N LEU A 102 -0.10 2.56 -11.02
CA LEU A 102 -1.12 1.64 -10.51
C LEU A 102 -2.45 2.00 -11.15
N SER A 103 -3.04 1.09 -11.92
CA SER A 103 -4.24 1.37 -12.71
C SER A 103 -5.32 0.31 -12.51
N GLN A 104 -6.57 0.73 -12.59
CA GLN A 104 -7.70 -0.20 -12.69
C GLN A 104 -7.70 -0.88 -14.06
N ARG A 105 -7.96 -2.19 -14.09
CA ARG A 105 -8.08 -2.97 -15.32
C ARG A 105 -9.50 -3.55 -15.43
N PRO A 106 -10.27 -3.22 -16.48
CA PRO A 106 -11.65 -3.70 -16.65
C PRO A 106 -11.77 -5.22 -16.87
N ASP A 107 -10.70 -5.88 -17.31
CA ASP A 107 -10.65 -7.26 -17.80
C ASP A 107 -9.89 -8.22 -16.86
N ALA A 108 -9.38 -7.73 -15.73
CA ALA A 108 -8.55 -8.50 -14.81
C ALA A 108 -9.32 -9.40 -13.82
N ALA A 109 -10.57 -9.77 -14.15
CA ALA A 109 -11.46 -10.51 -13.24
C ALA A 109 -10.92 -11.89 -12.82
N SER A 110 -9.89 -12.41 -13.51
CA SER A 110 -9.26 -13.72 -13.21
C SER A 110 -7.86 -13.62 -12.59
N THR A 111 -7.33 -12.42 -12.37
CA THR A 111 -5.98 -12.22 -11.81
C THR A 111 -6.07 -11.45 -10.49
N PRO A 112 -5.39 -11.89 -9.42
CA PRO A 112 -5.33 -11.12 -8.18
C PRO A 112 -4.80 -9.70 -8.42
N ALA A 113 -5.38 -8.73 -7.72
CA ALA A 113 -4.93 -7.34 -7.78
C ALA A 113 -3.87 -7.09 -6.72
N LEU A 114 -2.81 -6.35 -7.08
CA LEU A 114 -1.77 -5.97 -6.10
C LEU A 114 -2.36 -5.14 -4.97
N VAL A 115 -3.26 -4.21 -5.29
CA VAL A 115 -3.99 -3.45 -4.27
C VAL A 115 -5.48 -3.65 -4.46
N ARG A 116 -6.16 -4.00 -3.37
CA ARG A 116 -7.62 -4.04 -3.30
C ARG A 116 -8.12 -3.08 -2.24
N ILE A 117 -8.98 -2.16 -2.65
CA ILE A 117 -9.69 -1.21 -1.79
C ILE A 117 -11.15 -1.65 -1.74
N ASP A 118 -11.66 -1.93 -0.55
CA ASP A 118 -13.05 -2.34 -0.32
C ASP A 118 -13.42 -2.17 1.16
N ASP A 119 -14.66 -2.47 1.52
CA ASP A 119 -15.14 -2.35 2.90
C ASP A 119 -14.69 -3.52 3.81
N GLU A 120 -14.36 -4.69 3.24
CA GLU A 120 -13.93 -5.88 3.98
C GLU A 120 -12.67 -6.51 3.33
N PRO A 121 -11.73 -7.06 4.12
CA PRO A 121 -10.54 -7.72 3.60
C PRO A 121 -10.84 -9.10 2.98
N VAL A 122 -9.97 -9.55 2.09
CA VAL A 122 -9.86 -10.96 1.70
C VAL A 122 -8.66 -11.55 2.46
N LEU A 123 -8.94 -12.42 3.43
CA LEU A 123 -7.93 -13.05 4.28
C LEU A 123 -7.36 -14.30 3.60
N ILE A 124 -6.06 -14.51 3.69
CA ILE A 124 -5.38 -15.69 3.15
C ILE A 124 -5.68 -16.89 4.04
N GLN A 125 -5.45 -16.76 5.34
CA GLN A 125 -5.70 -17.85 6.30
C GLN A 125 -7.15 -17.93 6.78
N GLY A 126 -7.96 -16.89 6.52
CA GLY A 126 -9.34 -16.82 6.97
C GLY A 126 -9.48 -16.59 8.49
N GLU A 127 -8.41 -16.15 9.17
CA GLU A 127 -8.39 -15.90 10.61
C GLU A 127 -8.68 -14.42 10.92
N PRO A 128 -9.92 -14.03 11.28
CA PRO A 128 -10.26 -12.62 11.51
C PRO A 128 -9.65 -12.05 12.81
N ALA A 129 -9.16 -12.91 13.71
CA ALA A 129 -8.69 -12.52 15.04
C ALA A 129 -7.49 -11.56 15.00
N PHE A 130 -6.67 -11.60 13.94
CA PHE A 130 -5.56 -10.66 13.77
C PHE A 130 -6.03 -9.20 13.61
N ALA A 131 -7.29 -8.98 13.21
CA ALA A 131 -7.88 -7.66 13.11
C ALA A 131 -8.50 -7.15 14.43
N ASP A 132 -8.58 -7.96 15.48
CA ASP A 132 -9.34 -7.62 16.69
C ASP A 132 -8.77 -6.39 17.40
N ALA A 133 -7.44 -6.30 17.54
CA ALA A 133 -6.78 -5.18 18.20
C ALA A 133 -7.01 -3.86 17.45
N VAL A 134 -6.73 -3.83 16.15
CA VAL A 134 -6.89 -2.63 15.31
C VAL A 134 -8.36 -2.19 15.20
N ARG A 135 -9.31 -3.14 15.22
CA ARG A 135 -10.75 -2.85 15.27
C ARG A 135 -11.21 -2.37 16.64
N ALA A 136 -10.63 -2.87 17.73
CA ALA A 136 -10.95 -2.43 19.09
C ALA A 136 -10.59 -0.96 19.30
N ASP A 137 -9.55 -0.47 18.62
CA ASP A 137 -9.18 0.95 18.58
C ASP A 137 -10.06 1.80 17.64
N GLY A 138 -11.12 1.21 17.08
CA GLY A 138 -12.15 1.91 16.31
C GLY A 138 -11.81 2.10 14.83
N HIS A 139 -10.78 1.41 14.33
CA HIS A 139 -10.44 1.46 12.92
C HIS A 139 -11.24 0.45 12.09
N ARG A 140 -11.59 0.85 10.87
CA ARG A 140 -12.20 -0.02 9.87
C ARG A 140 -11.20 -0.32 8.75
N PHE A 141 -11.40 -1.45 8.08
CA PHE A 141 -10.58 -1.82 6.92
C PHE A 141 -10.72 -0.77 5.81
N LEU A 142 -9.63 -0.50 5.10
CA LEU A 142 -9.59 0.47 4.00
C LEU A 142 -9.10 -0.16 2.70
N PHE A 143 -7.96 -0.87 2.76
CA PHE A 143 -7.37 -1.55 1.62
C PHE A 143 -6.37 -2.61 2.07
N GLN A 144 -6.01 -3.51 1.16
CA GLN A 144 -4.93 -4.47 1.33
C GLN A 144 -3.97 -4.41 0.16
N ILE A 145 -2.72 -4.81 0.42
CA ILE A 145 -1.72 -5.11 -0.61
C ILE A 145 -1.49 -6.61 -0.58
N ASP A 146 -1.57 -7.28 -1.73
CA ASP A 146 -1.52 -8.73 -1.86
C ASP A 146 -0.43 -9.13 -2.85
N GLU A 147 0.56 -9.90 -2.41
CA GLU A 147 1.69 -10.32 -3.25
C GLU A 147 1.29 -11.27 -4.37
N GLU A 148 0.14 -11.96 -4.29
CA GLU A 148 -0.37 -12.70 -5.44
C GLU A 148 -0.68 -11.78 -6.63
N GLY A 149 -0.84 -10.47 -6.39
CA GLY A 149 -1.07 -9.47 -7.42
C GLY A 149 0.18 -8.96 -8.14
N TRP A 150 1.37 -9.47 -7.81
CA TRP A 150 2.58 -9.16 -8.56
C TRP A 150 2.52 -9.76 -9.98
N PRO A 151 2.90 -9.00 -11.03
CA PRO A 151 3.02 -9.53 -12.38
C PRO A 151 4.14 -10.60 -12.44
N VAL A 152 3.79 -11.83 -12.83
CA VAL A 152 4.74 -12.95 -12.94
C VAL A 152 5.18 -13.24 -14.38
N GLU A 153 4.57 -12.59 -15.37
CA GLU A 153 4.88 -12.75 -16.79
C GLU A 153 4.72 -11.42 -17.54
N GLY A 154 5.47 -11.25 -18.62
CA GLY A 154 5.34 -10.12 -19.55
C GLY A 154 6.21 -8.91 -19.20
N GLU A 155 5.89 -7.74 -19.74
CA GLU A 155 6.75 -6.52 -19.65
C GLU A 155 6.96 -5.96 -18.23
N LEU A 156 6.24 -6.51 -17.25
CA LEU A 156 6.28 -6.13 -15.84
C LEU A 156 6.74 -7.28 -14.92
N GLU A 157 7.23 -8.40 -15.47
CA GLU A 157 7.74 -9.53 -14.68
C GLU A 157 8.92 -9.15 -13.76
N ASP A 158 9.63 -8.08 -14.11
CA ASP A 158 10.76 -7.53 -13.37
C ASP A 158 10.38 -6.35 -12.47
N VAL A 159 9.08 -6.13 -12.21
CA VAL A 159 8.63 -4.97 -11.43
C VAL A 159 9.18 -4.97 -10.01
N ILE A 160 9.44 -6.16 -9.45
CA ILE A 160 10.03 -6.34 -8.14
C ILE A 160 11.07 -7.46 -8.19
N THR A 161 12.22 -7.25 -7.54
CA THR A 161 13.29 -8.24 -7.51
C THR A 161 13.08 -9.33 -6.46
N GLU A 162 12.47 -8.98 -5.33
CA GLU A 162 12.24 -9.86 -4.18
C GLU A 162 10.89 -9.54 -3.54
N TYR A 163 10.09 -10.57 -3.27
CA TYR A 163 8.84 -10.43 -2.54
C TYR A 163 9.09 -9.88 -1.13
N LEU A 164 8.26 -8.92 -0.72
CA LEU A 164 8.43 -8.14 0.50
C LEU A 164 7.85 -8.86 1.72
N TRP A 165 6.86 -9.71 1.50
CA TRP A 165 5.98 -10.23 2.55
C TRP A 165 5.86 -11.76 2.52
N GLY A 166 6.77 -12.45 1.84
CA GLY A 166 6.80 -13.90 1.82
C GLY A 166 5.56 -14.53 1.20
N TYR A 167 5.01 -13.92 0.14
CA TYR A 167 3.74 -14.30 -0.50
C TYR A 167 2.51 -13.96 0.33
N GLY A 168 2.62 -12.98 1.22
CA GLY A 168 1.54 -12.55 2.10
C GLY A 168 0.69 -11.40 1.59
N SER A 169 -0.23 -10.94 2.46
CA SER A 169 -1.03 -9.74 2.28
C SER A 169 -0.99 -8.86 3.53
N VAL A 170 -0.86 -7.55 3.33
CA VAL A 170 -0.89 -6.55 4.40
C VAL A 170 -2.18 -5.76 4.34
N TYR A 171 -2.82 -5.60 5.50
CA TYR A 171 -4.12 -4.96 5.63
C TYR A 171 -3.99 -3.59 6.29
N PHE A 172 -4.60 -2.57 5.70
CA PHE A 172 -4.57 -1.19 6.20
C PHE A 172 -5.95 -0.74 6.66
N TYR A 173 -5.94 0.02 7.74
CA TYR A 173 -7.10 0.43 8.51
C TYR A 173 -7.05 1.93 8.80
N GLY A 174 -8.20 2.50 9.12
CA GLY A 174 -8.29 3.86 9.65
C GLY A 174 -9.69 4.20 10.12
N THR A 175 -9.81 5.36 10.75
CA THR A 175 -11.09 5.85 11.28
C THR A 175 -11.50 7.09 10.48
N PRO A 176 -12.67 7.07 9.82
CA PRO A 176 -13.15 8.24 9.09
C PRO A 176 -13.54 9.34 10.05
N ASP A 177 -13.22 10.57 9.65
CA ASP A 177 -13.71 11.79 10.28
C ASP A 177 -15.17 12.07 9.88
N GLU A 178 -15.74 13.16 10.41
CA GLU A 178 -17.14 13.56 10.17
C GLU A 178 -17.47 13.76 8.68
N ASP A 179 -16.49 14.14 7.86
CA ASP A 179 -16.61 14.32 6.42
C ASP A 179 -16.45 13.01 5.62
N GLY A 180 -16.24 11.89 6.31
CA GLY A 180 -16.04 10.57 5.73
C GLY A 180 -14.63 10.30 5.22
N THR A 181 -13.71 11.28 5.31
CA THR A 181 -12.31 11.13 4.93
C THR A 181 -11.48 10.54 6.07
N VAL A 182 -10.38 9.87 5.73
CA VAL A 182 -9.44 9.31 6.73
C VAL A 182 -8.14 10.09 6.68
N ARG A 183 -7.72 10.62 7.83
CA ARG A 183 -6.48 11.39 7.98
C ARG A 183 -5.32 10.61 8.58
N ASP A 184 -5.62 9.46 9.19
CA ASP A 184 -4.63 8.54 9.75
C ASP A 184 -4.91 7.11 9.28
N VAL A 185 -3.89 6.47 8.71
CA VAL A 185 -3.96 5.13 8.15
C VAL A 185 -2.89 4.28 8.81
N VAL A 186 -3.31 3.18 9.42
CA VAL A 186 -2.44 2.26 10.15
C VAL A 186 -2.43 0.90 9.47
N ALA A 187 -1.29 0.21 9.52
CA ALA A 187 -1.23 -1.20 9.12
C ALA A 187 -1.76 -2.07 10.27
N GLY A 188 -2.56 -3.08 9.95
CA GLY A 188 -3.21 -3.97 10.91
C GLY A 188 -2.41 -5.23 11.19
N PHE A 189 -2.11 -6.01 10.15
CA PHE A 189 -1.32 -7.22 10.27
C PHE A 189 -0.83 -7.67 8.89
N LEU A 190 0.14 -8.57 8.91
CA LEU A 190 0.60 -9.36 7.77
C LEU A 190 0.04 -10.78 7.90
N ASP A 191 -0.60 -11.28 6.83
CA ASP A 191 -1.12 -12.65 6.71
C ASP A 191 -0.36 -13.37 5.59
N PHE A 192 0.13 -14.60 5.80
CA PHE A 192 0.93 -15.37 4.83
C PHE A 192 0.82 -16.89 5.04
#